data_AF-A0A0V8CXG5-F1
#
_entry.id   AF-A0A0V8CXG5-F1
#
_cell.length_a   1.000
_cell.length_b   1.000
_cell.length_c   1.000
_cell.angle_alpha   90.00
_cell.angle_beta   90.00
_cell.angle_gamma   90.00
#
_symmetry.space_group_name_H-M   'P 1'
#
loop_
_entity.id
_entity.type
_entity.pdbx_description
1 polymer ?
#
loop_
_entity_poly.entity_id
_entity_poly.type
_entity_poly.pdbx_seq_one_letter_code
_entity_poly.pdbx_strand_id
1 'polypeptide(L)' 'MYLTPEIKTALRKKRGVLNLTKGEAADKLGINRLTYGRLERPTRNEKVRQSTYERITEWLAKDY' A
#
# COMPACT_ATOMS: atom_id res chain seq x y z
N MET A 1 -6.29 -1.20 -11.98
CA MET A 1 -5.46 -2.40 -11.74
C MET A 1 -5.84 -3.03 -10.41
N TYR A 2 -5.46 -4.28 -10.17
CA TYR A 2 -5.64 -4.96 -8.89
C TYR A 2 -4.27 -5.19 -8.26
N LEU A 3 -4.18 -5.05 -6.93
CA LEU A 3 -2.97 -5.47 -6.21
C LEU A 3 -2.97 -6.98 -6.06
N THR A 4 -1.86 -7.61 -6.43
CA THR A 4 -1.66 -9.04 -6.16
C THR A 4 -1.49 -9.28 -4.65
N PRO A 5 -1.73 -10.51 -4.15
CA PRO A 5 -1.50 -10.85 -2.74
C PRO A 5 -0.06 -10.54 -2.26
N GLU A 6 0.92 -10.68 -3.14
CA GLU A 6 2.34 -10.41 -2.87
C GLU A 6 2.55 -8.92 -2.62
N ILE A 7 1.97 -8.05 -3.47
CA ILE A 7 2.06 -6.60 -3.29
C ILE A 7 1.39 -6.16 -1.98
N LYS A 8 0.23 -6.74 -1.62
CA LYS A 8 -0.43 -6.46 -0.34
C LYS A 8 0.42 -6.87 0.86
N THR A 9 1.09 -8.02 0.75
CA THR A 9 2.00 -8.53 1.78
C THR A 9 3.23 -7.63 1.90
N ALA A 10 3.82 -7.20 0.79
CA ALA A 10 4.95 -6.29 0.75
C ALA A 10 4.60 -4.93 1.37
N LEU A 11 3.42 -4.37 1.06
CA LEU A 11 2.90 -3.15 1.68
C LEU A 11 2.87 -3.26 3.20
N ARG A 12 2.30 -4.35 3.73
CA ARG A 12 2.20 -4.59 5.17
C ARG A 12 3.57 -4.75 5.83
N LYS A 13 4.48 -5.50 5.20
CA LYS A 13 5.85 -5.69 5.69
C LYS A 13 6.60 -4.36 5.73
N LYS A 14 6.60 -3.61 4.63
CA LYS A 14 7.29 -2.33 4.53
C LYS A 14 6.77 -1.32 5.57
N ARG A 15 5.46 -1.24 5.75
CA ARG A 15 4.86 -0.41 6.81
C ARG A 15 5.36 -0.82 8.20
N GLY A 16 5.42 -2.13 8.48
CA GLY A 16 5.95 -2.67 9.73
C GLY A 16 7.43 -2.37 9.96
N VAL A 17 8.27 -2.53 8.93
CA VAL A 17 9.71 -2.20 8.98
C VAL A 17 9.93 -0.72 9.30
N LEU A 18 9.14 0.16 8.68
CA LEU A 18 9.22 1.60 8.91
C LEU A 18 8.48 2.07 10.19
N ASN A 19 7.91 1.13 10.96
CA ASN A 19 7.08 1.40 12.15
C ASN A 19 5.97 2.46 11.92
N LEU A 20 5.37 2.46 10.73
CA LEU A 20 4.34 3.44 10.37
C LEU A 20 2.94 2.97 10.78
N THR A 21 2.13 3.91 11.22
CA THR A 21 0.67 3.76 11.29
C THR A 21 0.08 3.66 9.88
N LYS A 22 -1.16 3.19 9.78
CA LYS A 22 -1.90 3.17 8.50
C LYS A 22 -2.18 4.58 7.97
N GLY A 23 -2.21 5.60 8.83
CA GLY A 23 -2.38 6.99 8.43
C GLY A 23 -1.13 7.49 7.71
N GLU A 24 0.02 7.39 8.38
CA GLU A 24 1.30 7.86 7.82
C GLU A 24 1.67 7.15 6.53
N ALA A 25 1.42 5.84 6.42
CA ALA A 25 1.64 5.11 5.18
C ALA A 25 0.68 5.56 4.05
N ALA A 26 -0.54 5.95 4.39
CA ALA A 26 -1.49 6.50 3.43
C ALA A 26 -1.06 7.89 2.95
N ASP A 27 -0.55 8.73 3.86
CA ASP A 27 -0.02 10.05 3.55
C ASP A 27 1.19 9.97 2.62
N LYS A 28 2.13 9.04 2.88
CA LYS A 28 3.28 8.77 1.99
C LYS A 28 2.87 8.36 0.56
N LEU A 29 1.72 7.70 0.42
CA LEU A 29 1.19 7.26 -0.88
C LEU A 29 0.21 8.27 -1.50
N GLY A 30 -0.11 9.36 -0.79
CA GLY A 30 -1.07 10.36 -1.22
C GLY A 30 -2.48 9.79 -1.40
N ILE A 31 -2.91 8.91 -0.50
CA ILE A 31 -4.24 8.30 -0.50
C ILE A 31 -4.92 8.43 0.87
N ASN A 32 -6.23 8.21 0.92
CA ASN A 32 -6.96 8.21 2.18
C ASN A 32 -6.59 6.98 3.05
N ARG A 33 -6.47 7.16 4.36
CA ARG A 33 -6.27 6.10 5.37
C ARG A 33 -7.21 4.90 5.19
N LEU A 34 -8.49 5.13 4.92
CA LEU A 34 -9.49 4.07 4.71
C LEU A 34 -9.17 3.25 3.46
N THR A 35 -8.73 3.92 2.38
CA THR A 35 -8.28 3.26 1.17
C THR A 35 -7.07 2.40 1.47
N TYR A 36 -6.04 2.95 2.11
CA TYR A 36 -4.86 2.19 2.53
C TYR A 36 -5.24 0.95 3.36
N GLY A 37 -6.13 1.12 4.34
CA GLY A 37 -6.61 0.03 5.17
C GLY A 37 -7.33 -1.08 4.40
N ARG A 38 -7.93 -0.78 3.24
CA ARG A 38 -8.52 -1.78 2.33
C ARG A 38 -7.46 -2.48 1.48
N LEU A 39 -6.41 -1.76 1.07
CA LEU A 39 -5.31 -2.32 0.28
C LEU A 39 -4.54 -3.40 1.05
N GLU A 40 -4.33 -3.22 2.35
CA GLU A 40 -3.67 -4.23 3.19
C GLU A 40 -4.55 -5.44 3.54
N ARG A 41 -5.85 -5.44 3.21
CA ARG A 41 -6.72 -6.58 3.52
C ARG A 41 -6.44 -7.73 2.55
N PRO A 42 -6.01 -8.91 3.04
CA PRO A 42 -5.61 -10.02 2.17
C PRO A 42 -6.75 -10.52 1.30
N THR A 43 -7.97 -10.60 1.86
CA THR A 43 -9.16 -11.15 1.20
C THR A 43 -9.89 -10.18 0.28
N ARG A 44 -9.51 -8.90 0.26
CA ARG A 44 -10.24 -7.86 -0.48
C ARG A 44 -9.57 -7.55 -1.80
N ASN A 45 -10.26 -7.77 -2.91
CA ASN A 45 -9.81 -7.31 -4.23
C ASN A 45 -10.27 -5.87 -4.47
N GLU A 46 -9.47 -4.91 -4.02
CA GLU A 46 -9.71 -3.50 -4.29
C GLU A 46 -9.12 -3.13 -5.67
N LYS A 47 -9.95 -2.56 -6.53
CA LYS A 47 -9.49 -1.95 -7.78
C LYS A 47 -8.85 -0.61 -7.46
N VAL A 48 -7.59 -0.43 -7.86
CA VAL A 48 -6.86 0.83 -7.71
C VAL A 48 -6.71 1.54 -9.05
N ARG A 49 -6.64 2.88 -8.99
CA ARG A 49 -6.23 3.72 -10.12
C ARG A 49 -4.79 3.38 -10.49
N GLN A 50 -4.44 3.54 -11.77
CA GLN A 50 -3.09 3.26 -12.24
C GLN A 50 -2.04 4.10 -11.50
N SER A 51 -2.28 5.40 -11.32
CA SER A 51 -1.38 6.27 -10.56
C SER A 51 -1.17 5.84 -9.10
N THR A 52 -2.19 5.27 -8.46
CA THR A 52 -2.05 4.71 -7.11
C THR A 52 -1.21 3.44 -7.12
N TYR A 53 -1.37 2.59 -8.15
CA TYR A 53 -0.57 1.39 -8.32
C TYR A 53 0.91 1.74 -8.50
N GLU A 54 1.23 2.69 -9.38
CA GLU A 54 2.60 3.16 -9.65
C GLU A 54 3.26 3.69 -8.38
N ARG A 55 2.58 4.57 -7.62
CA ARG A 55 3.08 5.08 -6.33
C ARG A 55 3.35 3.96 -5.32
N ILE A 56 2.50 2.95 -5.27
CA ILE A 56 2.70 1.79 -4.39
C ILE A 56 3.95 1.02 -4.81
N THR A 57 4.09 0.70 -6.10
CA THR A 57 5.25 -0.06 -6.59
C THR A 57 6.55 0.71 -6.44
N GLU A 58 6.56 2.02 -6.72
CA GLU A 58 7.70 2.90 -6.48
C GLU A 58 8.06 2.97 -4.99
N TRP A 59 7.06 3.15 -4.13
CA TRP A 59 7.28 3.17 -2.70
C TRP A 59 7.85 1.85 -2.20
N LEU A 60 7.38 0.71 -2.73
CA LEU A 60 7.90 -0.62 -2.40
C LEU A 60 9.34 -0.84 -2.90
N ALA A 61 9.69 -0.34 -4.08
CA ALA A 61 11.01 -0.49 -4.70
C ALA A 61 12.11 0.35 -4.03
N LYS A 62 11.76 1.44 -3.32
CA LYS A 62 12.74 2.26 -2.59
C LYS A 62 13.32 1.51 -1.39
N ASP A 63 14.57 1.09 -1.43
CA ASP A 63 15.25 0.60 -0.23
C ASP A 63 15.44 1.75 0.78
N TYR A 64 15.15 1.47 2.05
CA TYR A 64 15.35 2.37 3.19
C TYR A 64 16.17 1.63 4.25
#